data_AF-M7WZV0-F1
#
_entry.id   AF-M7WZV0-F1
#
_cell.length_a   1.000
_cell.length_b   1.000
_cell.length_c   1.000
_cell.angle_alpha   90.00
_cell.angle_beta   90.00
_cell.angle_gamma   90.00
#
_symmetry.space_group_name_H-M   'P 1'
#
loop_
_entity.id
_entity.type
_entity.pdbx_description
1 polymer ?
#
loop_
_entity_poly.entity_id
_entity_poly.type
_entity_poly.pdbx_seq_one_letter_code
_entity_poly.pdbx_strand_id
1 'polypeptide(L)' 'MSDRITYDAQRNARVQYICAKCGAETSFKVKESNICCSQCQCRILYKKRTPEPVEFEAR' A
#
# COMPACT_ATOMS: atom_id res chain seq x y z
N MET A 1 -4.22 27.89 2.29
CA MET A 1 -3.14 27.61 1.31
C MET A 1 -2.24 26.43 1.72
N SER A 2 -2.33 25.95 2.96
CA SER A 2 -1.64 24.77 3.50
C SER A 2 -2.23 23.43 3.05
N ASP A 3 -3.53 23.36 2.77
CA ASP A 3 -4.24 22.09 2.53
C ASP A 3 -3.95 21.46 1.16
N ARG A 4 -3.45 22.24 0.19
CA ARG A 4 -3.05 21.70 -1.13
C ARG A 4 -1.73 20.91 -1.04
N ILE A 5 -0.79 21.36 -0.21
CA ILE A 5 0.53 20.74 -0.06
C ILE A 5 0.41 19.35 0.58
N THR A 6 -0.47 19.20 1.58
CA THR A 6 -0.69 17.91 2.26
C THR A 6 -1.38 16.89 1.34
N TYR A 7 -2.36 17.32 0.54
CA TYR A 7 -3.07 16.45 -0.40
C TYR A 7 -2.18 15.90 -1.52
N ASP A 8 -1.27 16.73 -2.05
CA ASP A 8 -0.32 16.32 -3.09
C ASP A 8 0.75 15.35 -2.56
N ALA A 9 1.22 15.56 -1.32
CA ALA A 9 2.11 14.62 -0.64
C ALA A 9 1.42 13.25 -0.44
N GLN A 10 0.14 13.24 -0.06
CA GLN A 10 -0.64 12.02 0.12
C GLN A 10 -0.93 11.29 -1.20
N ARG A 11 -1.10 12.01 -2.31
CA ARG A 11 -1.23 11.43 -3.66
C ARG A 11 0.06 10.74 -4.13
N ASN A 12 1.21 11.31 -3.76
CA ASN A 12 2.52 10.74 -4.12
C ASN A 12 3.02 9.67 -3.16
N ALA A 13 2.34 9.44 -2.04
CA ALA A 13 2.64 8.34 -1.15
C ALA A 13 2.52 7.00 -1.90
N ARG A 14 3.53 6.14 -1.73
CA ARG A 14 3.51 4.77 -2.24
C ARG A 14 3.14 3.83 -1.11
N VAL A 15 2.22 2.90 -1.39
CA VAL A 15 1.81 1.86 -0.44
C VAL A 15 2.34 0.52 -0.92
N GLN A 16 2.92 -0.26 0.00
CA GLN A 16 3.40 -1.60 -0.28
C GLN A 16 2.26 -2.61 -0.12
N TYR A 17 2.13 -3.47 -1.12
CA TYR A 17 1.16 -4.57 -1.18
C TYR A 17 1.88 -5.89 -1.41
N ILE A 18 1.23 -6.99 -1.03
CA ILE A 18 1.69 -8.37 -1.18
C ILE A 18 0.68 -9.10 -2.06
N CYS A 19 1.14 -9.76 -3.11
CA CYS A 19 0.26 -10.53 -3.99
C CYS A 19 -0.28 -11.80 -3.31
N ALA A 20 -1.58 -12.07 -3.45
CA ALA A 20 -2.20 -13.27 -2.90
C ALA A 20 -1.71 -14.58 -3.53
N LYS A 21 -1.23 -14.55 -4.79
CA LYS A 21 -0.82 -15.77 -5.52
C LYS A 21 0.67 -16.08 -5.41
N CYS A 22 1.53 -15.10 -5.69
CA CYS A 22 2.99 -15.30 -5.71
C CYS A 22 3.72 -14.74 -4.49
N GLY A 23 3.02 -14.03 -3.59
CA GLY A 23 3.63 -13.41 -2.41
C GLY A 23 4.59 -12.25 -2.71
N ALA A 24 4.75 -11.86 -3.98
CA ALA A 24 5.64 -10.77 -4.36
C ALA A 24 5.18 -9.44 -3.76
N GLU A 25 6.13 -8.67 -3.25
CA GLU A 25 5.89 -7.31 -2.80
C GLU A 25 5.85 -6.34 -3.98
N THR A 26 4.89 -5.43 -3.99
CA THR A 26 4.73 -4.42 -5.05
C THR A 26 4.33 -3.09 -4.45
N SER A 27 4.94 -2.00 -4.90
CA SER A 27 4.60 -0.64 -4.47
C SER A 27 3.69 0.04 -5.48
N PHE A 28 2.51 0.47 -5.07
CA PHE A 28 1.57 1.24 -5.90
C PHE A 28 1.42 2.67 -5.38
N LYS A 29 1.05 3.60 -6.26
CA LYS A 29 0.68 4.96 -5.83
C LYS A 29 -0.72 4.96 -5.22
N VAL A 30 -0.96 5.89 -4.30
CA VAL A 30 -2.32 6.13 -3.77
C VAL A 30 -3.24 6.55 -4.93
N LYS A 31 -4.36 5.82 -5.10
CA LYS A 31 -5.37 5.96 -6.18
C LYS A 31 -4.91 5.54 -7.59
N GLU A 32 -3.99 4.60 -7.69
CA GLU A 32 -3.67 3.96 -8.99
C GLU A 32 -4.86 3.12 -9.50
N SER A 33 -5.24 3.29 -10.77
CA SER A 33 -6.44 2.66 -11.35
C SER A 33 -6.24 1.21 -11.77
N ASN A 34 -4.99 0.77 -11.98
CA ASN A 34 -4.66 -0.59 -12.39
C ASN A 34 -3.76 -1.27 -11.36
N ILE A 35 -4.39 -1.88 -10.37
CA ILE A 35 -3.73 -2.57 -9.27
C ILE A 35 -3.64 -4.07 -9.63
N CYS A 36 -2.48 -4.50 -10.13
CA CYS A 36 -2.23 -5.90 -10.47
C CYS A 36 -0.76 -6.29 -10.22
N CYS A 37 -0.53 -7.54 -9.86
CA CYS A 37 0.82 -8.04 -9.65
C CYS A 37 1.60 -8.09 -10.99
N SER A 38 2.82 -7.57 -11.01
CA SER A 38 3.68 -7.54 -12.20
C SER A 38 4.14 -8.93 -12.67
N GLN A 39 4.23 -9.90 -11.76
CA GLN A 39 4.77 -11.24 -12.06
C GLN A 39 3.70 -12.24 -12.48
N CYS A 40 2.54 -12.23 -11.84
CA CYS A 40 1.50 -13.25 -12.04
C CYS A 40 0.16 -12.68 -12.53
N GLN A 41 0.07 -11.36 -12.75
CA GLN A 41 -1.12 -10.64 -13.22
C GLN A 41 -2.37 -10.80 -12.33
N CYS A 42 -2.22 -11.33 -11.12
CA CYS A 42 -3.31 -11.40 -10.14
C CYS A 42 -3.72 -9.99 -9.69
N ARG A 43 -5.03 -9.76 -9.55
CA ARG A 43 -5.61 -8.48 -9.09
C ARG A 43 -5.96 -8.46 -7.59
N ILE A 44 -5.67 -9.53 -6.86
CA ILE A 44 -5.90 -9.63 -5.41
C ILE A 44 -4.56 -9.40 -4.71
N LEU A 45 -4.51 -8.34 -3.90
CA LEU A 45 -3.32 -7.83 -3.23
C LEU A 45 -3.69 -7.46 -1.79
N TYR A 46 -2.88 -7.91 -0.83
CA TYR A 46 -3.01 -7.56 0.59
C TYR A 46 -2.14 -6.35 0.90
N LYS A 47 -2.61 -5.47 1.78
CA LYS A 47 -1.78 -4.35 2.28
C LYS A 47 -0.68 -4.92 3.18
N LYS A 48 0.56 -4.45 3.02
CA LYS A 48 1.66 -4.87 3.90
C LYS A 48 1.44 -4.35 5.32
N ARG A 49 1.89 -5.15 6.31
CA ARG A 49 1.93 -4.75 7.73
C ARG A 49 2.75 -3.45 7.89
N THR A 50 2.37 -2.62 8.85
CA THR A 50 3.17 -1.46 9.25
C THR A 50 4.50 -1.94 9.84
N PRO A 51 5.63 -1.29 9.50
CA PRO A 51 6.92 -1.61 10.10
C PRO A 51 6.99 -1.13 11.56
N GLU A 52 6.16 -0.14 11.92
CA GLU A 52 6.10 0.41 13.26
C GLU A 52 5.50 -0.63 14.23
N PRO A 53 6.10 -0.79 15.43
CA PRO A 53 5.57 -1.68 16.45
C PRO A 53 4.21 -1.17 16.93
N VAL A 54 3.30 -2.10 17.18
CA VAL A 54 1.99 -1.79 17.76
C VAL A 54 1.94 -2.41 19.14
N GLU A 55 1.67 -1.59 20.15
CA GLU A 55 1.49 -2.00 21.53
C GLU A 55 0.00 -2.33 21.78
N PHE A 56 -0.25 -3.41 22.49
CA PHE A 56 -1.59 -3.86 22.84
C PHE A 56 -1.63 -4.23 24.33
N GLU A 57 -2.71 -3.87 25.01
CA GLU A 57 -2.96 -4.29 26.40
C GLU A 57 -3.61 -5.68 26.43
N ALA A 58 -3.11 -6.57 27.29
CA ALA A 58 -3.63 -7.93 27.48
C ALA A 58 -4.83 -7.94 28.43
N ARG A 59 -5.98 -7.41 27.96
CA ARG A 59 -7.25 -7.44 28.69
C ARG A 59 -8.08 -8.66 28.29
#